data_AF-A0A6M2D6I5-F1
#
_entry.id   AF-A0A6M2D6I5-F1
#
_cell.length_a   1.000
_cell.length_b   1.000
_cell.length_c   1.000
_cell.angle_alpha   90.00
_cell.angle_beta   90.00
_cell.angle_gamma   90.00
#
_symmetry.space_group_name_H-M   'P 1'
#
loop_
_entity.id
_entity.type
_entity.pdbx_description
1 polymer ?
#
loop_
_entity_poly.entity_id
_entity_poly.type
_entity_poly.pdbx_seq_one_letter_code
_entity_poly.pdbx_strand_id
1 'polypeptide(L)'
;KGRHHTSTVYPVVLEERSESDALVLQIHHGLSLKLSKVSVATEALRLRSNFDGMFTDHIINGTEIQASLFEDKVNMATVSVEKTSDGVKVMGLLNPTERIEPALFERRLISGRIPHVVQKIQQPLSLERISEQKLKEISSRKDVHVNMPDTVPIEVYILSDESHNRRFADSDFLVYLCIFMNTIKII
;
A
#
# COMPACT_ATOMS: atom_id res chain seq x y z
N LYS A 1 26.89 8.33 -8.51
CA LYS A 1 26.15 7.05 -8.55
C LYS A 1 25.87 6.61 -7.12
N GLY A 2 24.70 6.94 -6.58
CA GLY A 2 24.34 6.62 -5.19
C GLY A 2 24.03 5.14 -5.06
N ARG A 3 24.69 4.45 -4.14
CA ARG A 3 24.30 3.08 -3.76
C ARG A 3 22.92 3.18 -3.12
N HIS A 4 21.89 2.69 -3.81
CA HIS A 4 20.59 2.44 -3.19
C HIS A 4 20.83 1.42 -2.08
N HIS A 5 20.66 1.82 -0.82
CA HIS A 5 20.77 0.90 0.29
C HIS A 5 19.60 -0.08 0.17
N THR A 6 19.92 -1.24 -0.39
CA THR A 6 19.03 -2.36 -0.65
C THR A 6 19.47 -3.43 0.32
N SER A 7 18.61 -3.81 1.26
CA SER A 7 18.91 -4.87 2.22
C SER A 7 18.03 -6.08 1.90
N THR A 8 18.66 -7.25 1.76
CA THR A 8 17.92 -8.52 1.68
C THR A 8 17.55 -8.95 3.10
N VAL A 9 16.26 -9.18 3.34
CA VAL A 9 15.70 -9.58 4.63
C VAL A 9 14.83 -10.83 4.47
N TYR A 10 14.48 -11.46 5.59
CA TYR A 10 13.69 -12.70 5.61
C TYR A 10 12.60 -12.55 6.68
N PRO A 11 11.45 -11.95 6.33
CA PRO A 11 10.38 -11.70 7.26
C PRO A 11 9.81 -12.99 7.85
N VAL A 12 9.45 -12.94 9.13
CA VAL A 12 8.85 -14.06 9.88
C VAL A 12 7.73 -13.56 10.77
N VAL A 13 6.62 -14.29 10.79
CA VAL A 13 5.54 -14.06 11.77
C VAL A 13 5.95 -14.68 13.10
N LEU A 14 6.04 -13.86 14.16
CA LEU A 14 6.44 -14.29 15.50
C LEU A 14 5.26 -14.69 16.38
N GLU A 15 4.17 -13.94 16.28
CA GLU A 15 2.93 -14.17 17.03
C GLU A 15 1.74 -13.93 16.12
N GLU A 16 0.71 -14.74 16.29
CA GLU A 16 -0.60 -14.55 15.67
C GLU A 16 -1.65 -14.74 16.77
N ARG A 17 -2.49 -13.72 16.96
CA ARG A 17 -3.58 -13.76 17.93
C ARG A 17 -4.88 -13.85 17.15
N SER A 18 -5.41 -15.06 17.04
CA SER A 18 -6.63 -15.36 16.30
C SER A 18 -7.85 -14.59 16.79
N GLU A 19 -7.88 -14.20 18.08
CA GLU A 19 -8.98 -13.43 18.66
C GLU A 19 -8.94 -11.93 18.35
N SER A 20 -7.78 -11.39 17.93
CA SER A 20 -7.61 -9.95 17.72
C SER A 20 -7.22 -9.57 16.28
N ASP A 21 -7.21 -10.54 15.36
CA ASP A 21 -6.69 -10.39 13.98
C ASP A 21 -5.34 -9.63 13.91
N ALA A 22 -4.55 -9.77 14.97
CA ALA A 22 -3.29 -9.05 15.15
C ALA A 22 -2.13 -10.03 15.03
N LEU A 23 -1.05 -9.56 14.41
CA LEU A 23 0.15 -10.36 14.25
C LEU A 23 1.41 -9.52 14.46
N VAL A 24 2.47 -10.17 14.95
CA VAL A 24 3.78 -9.54 15.06
C VAL A 24 4.65 -10.05 13.94
N LEU A 25 5.04 -9.15 13.03
CA LEU A 25 5.89 -9.47 11.88
C LEU A 25 7.30 -8.93 12.11
N GLN A 26 8.28 -9.82 12.24
CA GLN A 26 9.68 -9.43 12.26
C GLN A 26 10.18 -9.30 10.82
N ILE A 27 10.75 -8.15 10.47
CA ILE A 27 11.34 -7.92 9.15
C ILE A 27 12.82 -8.31 9.17
N HIS A 28 13.57 -7.79 10.14
CA HIS A 28 14.96 -8.15 10.43
C HIS A 28 15.28 -7.85 11.90
N HIS A 29 16.50 -8.16 12.34
CA HIS A 29 16.96 -7.79 13.69
C HIS A 29 16.90 -6.26 13.86
N GLY A 30 16.03 -5.78 14.75
CA GLY A 30 15.82 -4.36 15.02
C GLY A 30 14.56 -3.74 14.40
N LEU A 31 13.82 -4.45 13.54
CA LEU A 31 12.54 -3.99 13.02
C LEU A 31 11.47 -5.08 13.13
N SER A 32 10.42 -4.79 13.90
CA SER A 32 9.24 -5.64 14.02
C SER A 32 7.99 -4.77 14.03
N LEU A 33 7.00 -5.17 13.26
CA LEU A 33 5.73 -4.46 13.12
C LEU A 33 4.66 -5.15 13.98
N LYS A 34 3.87 -4.33 14.68
CA LYS A 34 2.67 -4.77 15.38
C LYS A 34 1.48 -4.49 14.49
N LEU A 35 1.03 -5.53 13.80
CA LEU A 35 0.10 -5.42 12.70
C LEU A 35 -1.34 -5.67 13.16
N SER A 36 -2.25 -4.80 12.75
CA SER A 36 -3.71 -4.95 12.84
C SER A 36 -4.34 -4.84 11.46
N LYS A 37 -5.53 -5.43 11.25
CA LYS A 37 -6.25 -5.35 9.96
C LYS A 37 -6.53 -3.91 9.54
N VAL A 38 -6.37 -3.63 8.25
CA VAL A 38 -6.81 -2.37 7.66
C VAL A 38 -8.30 -2.37 7.37
N SER A 39 -8.86 -1.17 7.28
CA SER A 39 -10.16 -0.92 6.67
C SER A 39 -10.00 0.23 5.68
N VAL A 40 -9.86 -0.11 4.40
CA VAL A 40 -9.52 0.85 3.33
C VAL A 40 -10.41 0.70 2.10
N ALA A 41 -10.92 -0.50 1.83
CA ALA A 41 -11.79 -0.76 0.69
C ALA A 41 -13.23 -0.98 1.15
N THR A 42 -14.18 -0.50 0.35
CA THR A 42 -15.60 -0.88 0.48
C THR A 42 -15.81 -2.30 -0.03
N GLU A 43 -16.93 -2.93 0.33
CA GLU A 43 -17.23 -4.29 -0.14
C GLU A 43 -17.28 -4.39 -1.66
N ALA A 44 -17.80 -3.37 -2.34
CA ALA A 44 -17.88 -3.30 -3.79
C ALA A 44 -17.02 -2.14 -4.32
N LEU A 45 -15.95 -2.46 -5.05
CA LEU A 45 -15.15 -1.51 -5.81
C LEU A 45 -15.50 -1.63 -7.29
N ARG A 46 -15.76 -0.52 -7.96
CA ARG A 46 -15.96 -0.51 -9.41
C ARG A 46 -14.62 -0.30 -10.12
N LEU A 47 -14.18 -1.30 -10.87
CA LEU A 47 -13.03 -1.23 -11.76
C LEU A 47 -13.52 -1.09 -13.20
N ARG A 48 -13.11 0.00 -13.86
CA ARG A 48 -13.31 0.18 -15.29
C ARG A 48 -11.97 -0.01 -16.01
N SER A 49 -11.89 -1.01 -16.89
CA SER A 49 -10.72 -1.27 -17.72
C SER A 49 -11.02 -0.93 -19.18
N ASN A 50 -9.97 -0.59 -19.93
CA ASN A 50 -10.03 -0.47 -21.39
C ASN A 50 -9.06 -1.49 -21.98
N PHE A 51 -9.58 -2.39 -22.82
CA PHE A 51 -8.77 -3.31 -23.60
C PHE A 51 -9.15 -3.16 -25.07
N ASP A 52 -8.17 -2.80 -25.90
CA ASP A 52 -8.33 -2.59 -27.35
C ASP A 52 -9.49 -1.64 -27.72
N GLY A 53 -9.64 -0.54 -26.96
CA GLY A 53 -10.69 0.45 -27.17
C GLY A 53 -12.05 0.08 -26.57
N MET A 54 -12.23 -1.14 -26.05
CA MET A 54 -13.45 -1.58 -25.40
C MET A 54 -13.38 -1.37 -23.88
N PHE A 55 -14.36 -0.64 -23.35
CA PHE A 55 -14.49 -0.44 -21.90
C PHE A 55 -15.30 -1.57 -21.26
N THR A 56 -14.76 -2.15 -20.19
CA THR A 56 -15.46 -3.15 -19.36
C THR A 56 -15.52 -2.66 -17.92
N ASP A 57 -16.68 -2.81 -17.29
CA ASP A 57 -16.88 -2.54 -15.87
C ASP A 57 -16.94 -3.85 -15.08
N HIS A 58 -16.17 -3.93 -14.01
CA HIS A 58 -16.16 -5.04 -13.05
C HIS A 58 -16.48 -4.51 -11.65
N ILE A 59 -17.24 -5.28 -10.89
CA ILE A 59 -17.38 -5.07 -9.44
C ILE A 59 -16.44 -6.05 -8.76
N ILE A 60 -15.47 -5.53 -8.03
CA ILE A 60 -14.47 -6.29 -7.30
C ILE A 60 -14.83 -6.28 -5.81
N ASN A 61 -14.68 -7.44 -5.17
CA ASN A 61 -14.90 -7.56 -3.74
C ASN A 61 -13.72 -6.93 -2.96
N GLY A 62 -13.91 -5.74 -2.40
CA GLY A 62 -12.87 -5.06 -1.64
C GLY A 62 -12.50 -5.77 -0.33
N THR A 63 -13.42 -6.57 0.23
CA THR A 63 -13.12 -7.36 1.44
C THR A 63 -12.03 -8.39 1.19
N GLU A 64 -12.01 -9.01 0.00
CA GLU A 64 -10.97 -9.97 -0.40
C GLU A 64 -9.62 -9.26 -0.60
N ILE A 65 -9.63 -8.07 -1.20
CA ILE A 65 -8.40 -7.29 -1.42
C ILE A 65 -7.76 -6.92 -0.08
N GLN A 66 -8.56 -6.41 0.86
CA GLN A 66 -8.05 -5.98 2.17
C GLN A 66 -7.81 -7.13 3.15
N ALA A 67 -8.25 -8.36 2.84
CA ALA A 67 -8.09 -9.51 3.73
C ALA A 67 -6.61 -9.80 4.04
N SER A 68 -5.69 -9.52 3.12
CA SER A 68 -4.25 -9.68 3.32
C SER A 68 -3.56 -8.44 3.90
N LEU A 69 -4.27 -7.32 4.05
CA LEU A 69 -3.69 -6.02 4.38
C LEU A 69 -3.71 -5.74 5.89
N PHE A 70 -2.58 -5.23 6.36
CA PHE A 70 -2.36 -4.86 7.75
C PHE A 70 -1.68 -3.51 7.87
N GLU A 71 -1.88 -2.84 9.00
CA GLU A 71 -1.24 -1.59 9.36
C GLU A 71 -0.52 -1.68 10.71
N ASP A 72 0.56 -0.91 10.84
CA ASP A 72 1.16 -0.54 12.12
C ASP A 72 1.14 1.00 12.19
N LYS A 73 0.24 1.55 12.99
CA LYS A 73 0.05 3.01 13.10
C LYS A 73 1.25 3.72 13.71
N VAL A 74 2.04 3.04 14.56
CA VAL A 74 3.21 3.64 15.21
C VAL A 74 4.33 3.82 14.20
N ASN A 75 4.56 2.80 13.37
CA ASN A 75 5.57 2.87 12.30
C ASN A 75 5.04 3.53 11.01
N MET A 76 3.74 3.87 10.96
CA MET A 76 3.03 4.29 9.74
C MET A 76 3.23 3.29 8.59
N ALA A 77 3.20 2.01 8.93
CA ALA A 77 3.38 0.91 7.98
C ALA A 77 2.02 0.47 7.43
N THR A 78 1.99 0.10 6.16
CA THR A 78 0.87 -0.65 5.56
C THR A 78 1.45 -1.73 4.66
N VAL A 79 1.15 -2.98 4.96
CA VAL A 79 1.71 -4.15 4.27
C VAL A 79 0.64 -5.19 3.96
N SER A 80 0.75 -5.81 2.79
CA SER A 80 0.12 -7.10 2.51
C SER A 80 0.98 -8.23 3.08
N VAL A 81 0.35 -9.19 3.75
CA VAL A 81 0.99 -10.38 4.31
C VAL A 81 0.26 -11.63 3.81
N GLU A 82 0.94 -12.44 3.00
CA GLU A 82 0.45 -13.72 2.49
C GLU A 82 1.31 -14.86 3.06
N LYS A 83 0.68 -15.82 3.73
CA LYS A 83 1.36 -17.02 4.23
C LYS A 83 1.35 -18.11 3.17
N THR A 84 2.49 -18.73 2.95
CA THR A 84 2.68 -19.81 1.98
C THR A 84 3.40 -20.98 2.64
N SER A 85 3.47 -22.13 1.95
CA SER A 85 4.27 -23.28 2.41
C SER A 85 5.75 -22.95 2.59
N ASP A 86 6.26 -21.98 1.82
CA ASP A 86 7.68 -21.65 1.70
C ASP A 86 8.07 -20.43 2.55
N GLY A 87 7.16 -19.95 3.41
CA GLY A 87 7.34 -18.76 4.25
C GLY A 87 6.27 -17.71 4.02
N VAL A 88 6.60 -16.45 4.32
CA VAL A 88 5.67 -15.33 4.26
C VAL A 88 6.07 -14.38 3.15
N LYS A 89 5.13 -14.01 2.27
CA LYS A 89 5.31 -12.92 1.31
C LYS A 89 4.79 -11.64 1.94
N VAL A 90 5.61 -10.59 1.89
CA VAL A 90 5.28 -9.27 2.39
C VAL A 90 5.52 -8.26 1.27
N MET A 91 4.54 -7.38 1.05
CA MET A 91 4.65 -6.26 0.11
C MET A 91 4.06 -5.02 0.75
N GLY A 92 4.69 -3.86 0.59
CA GLY A 92 4.12 -2.58 1.00
C GLY A 92 5.14 -1.63 1.62
N LEU A 93 4.67 -0.78 2.54
CA LEU A 93 5.47 0.22 3.22
C LEU A 93 5.76 -0.21 4.65
N LEU A 94 7.03 -0.21 5.03
CA LEU A 94 7.48 -0.48 6.40
C LEU A 94 7.42 0.77 7.28
N ASN A 95 7.58 1.94 6.64
CA ASN A 95 7.48 3.27 7.21
C ASN A 95 7.37 4.28 6.04
N PRO A 96 7.23 5.60 6.30
CA PRO A 96 7.07 6.60 5.22
C PRO A 96 8.25 6.69 4.24
N THR A 97 9.40 6.09 4.55
CA THR A 97 10.62 6.19 3.75
C THR A 97 11.13 4.88 3.20
N GLU A 98 10.54 3.74 3.58
CA GLU A 98 11.03 2.41 3.23
C GLU A 98 9.89 1.49 2.80
N ARG A 99 10.13 0.77 1.70
CA ARG A 99 9.22 -0.23 1.15
C ARG A 99 9.86 -1.62 1.17
N ILE A 100 9.02 -2.64 1.18
CA ILE A 100 9.40 -4.05 1.10
C ILE A 100 8.67 -4.74 -0.04
N GLU A 101 9.36 -5.62 -0.76
CA GLU A 101 8.79 -6.48 -1.79
C GLU A 101 9.54 -7.82 -1.86
N PRO A 102 8.91 -8.92 -2.32
CA PRO A 102 9.61 -10.19 -2.54
C PRO A 102 10.75 -10.04 -3.57
N ALA A 103 11.89 -10.68 -3.33
CA ALA A 103 13.02 -10.64 -4.27
C ALA A 103 12.73 -11.52 -5.50
N LEU A 104 12.75 -10.96 -6.71
CA LEU A 104 12.39 -11.66 -7.96
C LEU A 104 13.44 -12.68 -8.46
N PHE A 105 14.72 -12.53 -8.08
CA PHE A 105 15.83 -13.28 -8.70
C PHE A 105 16.82 -13.90 -7.73
N GLU A 106 16.63 -13.76 -6.41
CA GLU A 106 17.51 -14.42 -5.45
C GLU A 106 17.10 -15.87 -5.30
N ARG A 107 18.03 -16.77 -5.66
CA ARG A 107 17.89 -18.22 -5.49
C ARG A 107 17.37 -18.47 -4.08
N ARG A 108 16.20 -19.12 -3.99
CA ARG A 108 15.66 -19.64 -2.74
C ARG A 108 16.81 -20.32 -2.01
N LEU A 109 17.23 -19.76 -0.88
CA LEU A 109 18.10 -20.50 0.01
C LEU A 109 17.34 -21.77 0.41
N ILE A 110 18.08 -22.85 0.59
CA ILE A 110 17.58 -24.19 0.95
C ILE A 110 16.78 -24.18 2.28
N SER A 111 16.74 -23.04 2.99
CA SER A 111 16.14 -22.84 4.32
C SER A 111 14.63 -22.52 4.35
N GLY A 112 13.90 -22.57 3.23
CA GLY A 112 12.44 -22.44 3.26
C GLY A 112 11.93 -21.09 3.77
N ARG A 113 12.64 -20.00 3.44
CA ARG A 113 12.19 -18.63 3.69
C ARG A 113 12.25 -17.83 2.39
N ILE A 114 11.23 -17.02 2.15
CA ILE A 114 11.15 -16.13 0.99
C ILE A 114 12.03 -14.90 1.26
N PRO A 115 13.02 -14.59 0.40
CA PRO A 115 13.81 -13.37 0.53
C PRO A 115 13.00 -12.15 0.10
N HIS A 116 13.19 -11.04 0.81
CA HIS A 116 12.59 -9.74 0.52
C HIS A 116 13.65 -8.68 0.36
N VAL A 117 13.36 -7.70 -0.46
CA VAL A 117 14.18 -6.52 -0.66
C VAL A 117 13.54 -5.35 0.07
N VAL A 118 14.27 -4.76 1.00
CA VAL A 118 13.92 -3.47 1.62
C VAL A 118 14.67 -2.36 0.91
N GLN A 119 13.93 -1.36 0.46
CA GLN A 119 14.46 -0.22 -0.28
C GLN A 119 13.94 1.09 0.29
N LYS A 120 14.81 2.09 0.33
CA LYS A 120 14.36 3.47 0.55
C LYS A 120 13.55 3.94 -0.65
N ILE A 121 12.37 4.50 -0.35
CA ILE A 121 11.58 5.24 -1.31
C ILE A 121 12.39 6.47 -1.69
N GLN A 122 12.69 6.61 -2.98
CA GLN A 122 13.33 7.83 -3.44
C GLN A 122 12.32 8.96 -3.25
N GLN A 123 12.63 9.91 -2.37
CA GLN A 123 11.93 11.18 -2.40
C GLN A 123 12.15 11.77 -3.80
N PRO A 124 11.10 12.27 -4.46
CA PRO A 124 11.24 12.84 -5.79
C PRO A 124 12.39 13.86 -5.77
N LEU A 125 13.37 13.66 -6.64
CA LEU A 125 14.44 14.63 -6.88
C LEU A 125 13.75 15.88 -7.38
N SER A 126 13.56 16.84 -6.47
CA SER A 126 12.81 18.07 -6.70
C SER A 126 11.41 17.78 -7.26
N LEU A 127 10.40 17.91 -6.41
CA LEU A 127 9.17 18.55 -6.89
C LEU A 127 9.62 19.91 -7.45
N GLU A 128 10.02 19.97 -8.73
CA GLU A 128 9.60 21.08 -9.57
C GLU A 128 8.11 21.09 -9.34
N ARG A 129 7.71 21.96 -8.40
CA ARG A 129 6.33 22.25 -8.05
C ARG A 129 5.64 22.24 -9.39
N ILE A 130 4.82 21.21 -9.65
CA ILE A 130 3.78 21.30 -10.67
C ILE A 130 3.24 22.66 -10.40
N SER A 131 3.48 23.61 -11.33
CA SER A 131 3.20 25.00 -11.05
C SER A 131 1.79 24.95 -10.51
N GLU A 132 1.61 25.43 -9.28
CA GLU A 132 0.28 25.62 -8.76
C GLU A 132 -0.31 26.53 -9.83
N GLN A 133 -1.01 25.95 -10.81
CA GLN A 133 -1.87 26.69 -11.69
C GLN A 133 -2.81 27.25 -10.66
N LYS A 134 -2.52 28.49 -10.29
CA LYS A 134 -3.15 29.23 -9.24
C LYS A 134 -4.59 29.32 -9.73
N LEU A 135 -5.38 28.29 -9.43
CA LEU A 135 -6.80 28.27 -9.61
C LEU A 135 -7.19 29.55 -8.92
N LYS A 136 -7.68 30.52 -9.71
CA LYS A 136 -8.05 31.85 -9.21
C LYS A 136 -8.73 31.61 -7.89
N GLU A 137 -8.14 32.11 -6.81
CA GLU A 137 -8.71 31.98 -5.47
C GLU A 137 -10.17 32.41 -5.58
N ILE A 138 -11.07 31.43 -5.56
CA ILE A 138 -12.49 31.73 -5.46
C ILE A 138 -12.58 32.24 -4.03
N SER A 139 -12.71 33.57 -3.89
CA SER A 139 -12.83 34.25 -2.60
C SER A 139 -13.71 33.39 -1.71
N SER A 140 -13.16 32.97 -0.57
CA SER A 140 -13.95 32.26 0.43
C SER A 140 -15.20 33.09 0.68
N ARG A 141 -16.37 32.50 0.41
CA ARG A 141 -17.60 33.08 0.94
C ARG A 141 -17.41 33.05 2.44
N LYS A 142 -17.48 34.22 3.09
CA LYS A 142 -17.55 34.32 4.55
C LYS A 142 -18.90 33.78 4.97
N ASP A 143 -19.08 32.46 4.85
CA ASP A 143 -20.26 31.79 5.34
C ASP A 143 -20.06 31.55 6.84
N VAL A 144 -20.98 32.18 7.56
CA VAL A 144 -21.12 32.21 9.01
C VAL A 144 -21.22 30.79 9.55
N HIS A 145 -20.36 30.46 10.54
CA HIS A 145 -20.42 29.27 11.40
C HIS A 145 -21.17 28.06 10.80
N VAL A 146 -20.55 27.40 9.82
CA VAL A 146 -21.00 26.07 9.39
C VAL A 146 -20.39 25.07 10.37
N ASN A 147 -21.22 24.43 11.19
CA ASN A 147 -20.80 23.25 11.96
C ASN A 147 -20.39 22.17 10.96
N MET A 148 -19.09 21.96 10.81
CA MET A 148 -18.56 20.91 9.95
C MET A 148 -18.93 19.55 10.55
N PRO A 149 -19.44 18.60 9.76
CA PRO A 149 -19.72 17.26 10.26
C PRO A 149 -18.41 16.58 10.71
N ASP A 150 -18.51 15.73 11.73
CA ASP A 150 -17.38 14.96 12.27
C ASP A 150 -16.75 14.01 11.24
N THR A 151 -17.47 13.69 10.16
CA THR A 151 -17.00 12.81 9.09
C THR A 151 -17.43 13.35 7.74
N VAL A 152 -16.46 13.47 6.83
CA VAL A 152 -16.69 13.85 5.44
C VAL A 152 -16.32 12.65 4.55
N PRO A 153 -17.28 12.06 3.82
CA PRO A 153 -16.97 11.01 2.87
C PRO A 153 -16.17 11.58 1.69
N ILE A 154 -15.05 10.95 1.35
CA ILE A 154 -14.21 11.33 0.21
C ILE A 154 -14.33 10.24 -0.84
N GLU A 155 -14.83 10.60 -2.03
CA GLU A 155 -14.81 9.71 -3.20
C GLU A 155 -13.53 9.97 -4.01
N VAL A 156 -12.80 8.89 -4.33
CA VAL A 156 -11.55 8.97 -5.09
C VAL A 156 -11.68 8.18 -6.37
N TYR A 157 -11.44 8.84 -7.50
CA TYR A 157 -11.35 8.23 -8.82
C TYR A 157 -9.88 8.13 -9.22
N ILE A 158 -9.40 6.91 -9.43
CA ILE A 158 -8.01 6.64 -9.77
C ILE A 158 -7.94 6.25 -11.25
N LEU A 159 -7.13 7.00 -12.00
CA LEU A 159 -6.86 6.72 -13.41
C LEU A 159 -5.42 6.20 -13.52
N SER A 160 -5.25 5.05 -14.16
CA SER A 160 -3.94 4.45 -14.38
C SER A 160 -3.80 4.00 -15.83
N ASP A 161 -2.70 4.39 -16.45
CA ASP A 161 -2.43 4.09 -17.86
C ASP A 161 -1.81 2.70 -18.03
N GLU A 162 -1.73 2.26 -19.29
CA GLU A 162 -1.13 0.97 -19.63
C GLU A 162 0.34 0.88 -19.16
N SER A 163 1.09 1.98 -19.28
CA SER A 163 2.50 2.01 -18.91
C SER A 163 2.72 1.75 -17.42
N HIS A 164 1.86 2.28 -16.56
CA HIS A 164 1.84 2.01 -15.13
C HIS A 164 1.38 0.58 -14.86
N ASN A 165 0.25 0.17 -15.45
CA ASN A 165 -0.40 -1.11 -15.19
C ASN A 165 0.48 -2.32 -15.54
N ARG A 166 1.37 -2.22 -16.55
CA ARG A 166 2.32 -3.29 -16.91
C ARG A 166 3.27 -3.74 -15.79
N ARG A 167 3.37 -2.99 -14.69
CA ARG A 167 4.20 -3.34 -13.52
C ARG A 167 3.51 -4.31 -12.55
N PHE A 168 2.22 -4.54 -12.70
CA PHE A 168 1.42 -5.33 -11.78
C PHE A 168 0.93 -6.60 -12.47
N ALA A 169 0.93 -7.71 -11.74
CA ALA A 169 0.20 -8.91 -12.12
C ALA A 169 -1.22 -8.85 -11.54
N ASP A 170 -2.19 -9.46 -12.22
CA ASP A 170 -3.56 -9.71 -11.74
C ASP A 170 -4.13 -8.64 -10.78
N SER A 171 -4.37 -9.02 -9.52
CA SER A 171 -4.93 -8.17 -8.46
C SER A 171 -3.90 -7.31 -7.72
N ASP A 172 -2.61 -7.43 -8.01
CA ASP A 172 -1.54 -6.71 -7.29
C ASP A 172 -1.70 -5.20 -7.42
N PHE A 173 -2.26 -4.74 -8.54
CA PHE A 173 -2.58 -3.32 -8.74
C PHE A 173 -3.59 -2.82 -7.68
N LEU A 174 -4.64 -3.58 -7.39
CA LEU A 174 -5.66 -3.19 -6.42
C LEU A 174 -5.11 -3.24 -4.99
N VAL A 175 -4.27 -4.24 -4.69
CA VAL A 175 -3.54 -4.34 -3.42
C VAL A 175 -2.63 -3.13 -3.25
N TYR A 176 -1.85 -2.78 -4.27
CA TYR A 176 -1.00 -1.59 -4.29
C TYR A 176 -1.79 -0.30 -4.04
N LEU A 177 -2.92 -0.11 -4.73
CA LEU A 177 -3.79 1.05 -4.51
C LEU A 177 -4.32 1.11 -3.08
N CYS A 178 -4.75 -0.02 -2.52
CA CYS A 178 -5.23 -0.07 -1.15
C CYS A 178 -4.13 0.26 -0.15
N ILE A 179 -2.89 -0.23 -0.35
CA ILE A 179 -1.73 0.14 0.47
C ILE A 179 -1.50 1.66 0.40
N PHE A 180 -1.52 2.23 -0.80
CA PHE A 180 -1.32 3.66 -1.02
C PHE A 180 -2.40 4.51 -0.35
N MET A 181 -3.68 4.16 -0.55
CA MET A 181 -4.81 4.87 0.05
C MET A 181 -4.81 4.79 1.57
N ASN A 182 -4.48 3.62 2.14
CA ASN A 182 -4.38 3.48 3.59
C ASN A 182 -3.22 4.30 4.16
N THR A 183 -2.11 4.41 3.43
CA THR A 183 -0.97 5.25 3.82
C THR A 183 -1.38 6.72 3.92
N ILE A 184 -2.14 7.24 2.94
CA ILE A 184 -2.66 8.61 2.98
C ILE A 184 -3.61 8.81 4.17
N LYS A 185 -4.44 7.80 4.49
CA LYS A 185 -5.37 7.84 5.63
C LYS A 185 -4.66 7.85 6.99
N ILE A 186 -3.50 7.19 7.11
CA ILE A 186 -2.74 7.10 8.36
C ILE A 186 -1.96 8.39 8.65
N ILE A 187 -1.60 9.16 7.61
CA ILE A 187 -0.91 10.46 7.72
C ILE A 187 -1.89 11.54 8.18
#